data_AF-A0A4Q0AXI6-F1
#
_entry.id   AF-A0A4Q0AXI6-F1
#
_cell.length_a   1.000
_cell.length_b   1.000
_cell.length_c   1.000
_cell.angle_alpha   90.00
_cell.angle_beta   90.00
_cell.angle_gamma   90.00
#
_symmetry.space_group_name_H-M   'P 1'
#
loop_
_entity.id
_entity.type
_entity.pdbx_description
1 polymer ?
#
loop_
_entity_poly.entity_id
_entity_poly.type
_entity_poly.pdbx_seq_one_letter_code
_entity_poly.pdbx_strand_id
1 'polypeptide(L)'
;MRLNFLNKWLDGPLTLEGSCNLIMVEHHPVILEMLEQSKHQLEILLHSGKYHSTLLPQLSRRLFQINKEIGQYIRAEQEYFFPYLKKQSNQESACDEYILNTHLLETMQEKHDLFTKALHQQRKIVNNYMIKKDWDTDLKNYINHLFLLEKKIQSWMELERKKLYPYLIKTTRKHE
;
A
#
# COMPACT_ATOMS: atom_id res chain seq x y z
N MET A 1 0.56 -26.09 7.47
CA MET A 1 1.75 -26.16 6.58
C MET A 1 2.31 -24.77 6.17
N ARG A 2 1.92 -23.64 6.80
CA ARG A 2 2.44 -22.28 6.47
C ARG A 2 3.61 -21.80 7.35
N LEU A 3 3.80 -22.40 8.53
CA LEU A 3 4.79 -21.96 9.52
C LEU A 3 6.26 -22.22 9.10
N ASN A 4 6.52 -23.28 8.33
CA ASN A 4 7.90 -23.65 7.95
C ASN A 4 8.51 -22.76 6.85
N PHE A 5 7.70 -22.04 6.08
CA PHE A 5 8.20 -21.11 5.05
C PHE A 5 8.67 -19.78 5.66
N LEU A 6 8.07 -19.34 6.76
CA LEU A 6 8.36 -18.06 7.42
C LEU A 6 9.72 -18.07 8.14
N ASN A 7 10.08 -19.18 8.77
CA ASN A 7 11.36 -19.32 9.48
C ASN A 7 12.57 -19.17 8.53
N LYS A 8 12.40 -19.50 7.24
CA LYS A 8 13.48 -19.37 6.24
C LYS A 8 13.82 -17.91 5.88
N TRP A 9 12.90 -16.97 6.14
CA TRP A 9 13.08 -15.54 5.85
C TRP A 9 13.50 -14.71 7.07
N LEU A 10 13.44 -15.28 8.27
CA LEU A 10 13.67 -14.58 9.54
C LEU A 10 15.12 -14.71 10.06
N ASP A 11 15.86 -15.75 9.66
CA ASP A 11 17.19 -16.06 10.23
C ASP A 11 18.39 -15.44 9.46
N GLY A 12 18.18 -14.40 8.66
CA GLY A 12 19.25 -13.67 7.99
C GLY A 12 18.82 -12.27 7.50
N PRO A 13 19.76 -11.42 7.03
CA PRO A 13 19.38 -10.16 6.39
C PRO A 13 18.49 -10.47 5.17
N LEU A 14 17.22 -10.07 5.24
CA LEU A 14 16.24 -10.25 4.15
C LEU A 14 16.85 -9.79 2.82
N THR A 15 16.98 -10.72 1.88
CA THR A 15 17.40 -10.46 0.51
C THR A 15 16.33 -9.62 -0.22
N LEU A 16 16.68 -9.02 -1.36
CA LEU A 16 15.72 -8.30 -2.20
C LEU A 16 14.53 -9.19 -2.57
N GLU A 17 14.81 -10.41 -3.04
CA GLU A 17 13.80 -11.41 -3.35
C GLU A 17 12.91 -11.73 -2.14
N GLY A 18 13.49 -11.85 -0.95
CA GLY A 18 12.74 -12.10 0.28
C GLY A 18 11.87 -10.95 0.73
N SER A 19 12.35 -9.72 0.53
CA SER A 19 11.57 -8.52 0.80
C SER A 19 10.37 -8.44 -0.14
N CYS A 20 10.56 -8.67 -1.45
CA CYS A 20 9.47 -8.72 -2.42
C CYS A 20 8.45 -9.82 -2.07
N ASN A 21 8.92 -11.04 -1.75
CA ASN A 21 8.03 -12.14 -1.37
C ASN A 21 7.24 -11.85 -0.09
N LEU A 22 7.89 -11.29 0.93
CA LEU A 22 7.24 -10.90 2.18
C LEU A 22 6.12 -9.89 1.91
N ILE A 23 6.39 -8.85 1.12
CA ILE A 23 5.41 -7.83 0.76
C ILE A 23 4.21 -8.46 0.01
N MET A 24 4.49 -9.31 -0.99
CA MET A 24 3.45 -9.98 -1.77
C MET A 24 2.56 -10.91 -0.95
N VAL A 25 3.11 -11.60 0.06
CA VAL A 25 2.40 -12.64 0.80
C VAL A 25 1.73 -12.09 2.06
N GLU A 26 2.40 -11.19 2.78
CA GLU A 26 1.94 -10.73 4.10
C GLU A 26 1.27 -9.35 4.06
N HIS A 27 1.62 -8.48 3.11
CA HIS A 27 1.11 -7.11 3.08
C HIS A 27 0.03 -6.90 2.02
N HIS A 28 0.30 -7.26 0.76
CA HIS A 28 -0.64 -7.03 -0.35
C HIS A 28 -2.02 -7.65 -0.12
N PRO A 29 -2.16 -8.93 0.30
CA PRO A 29 -3.47 -9.54 0.46
C PRO A 29 -4.30 -8.87 1.55
N VAL A 30 -3.65 -8.52 2.66
CA VAL A 30 -4.30 -7.83 3.79
C VAL A 30 -4.78 -6.45 3.38
N ILE A 31 -3.97 -5.68 2.65
CA ILE A 31 -4.36 -4.34 2.18
C ILE A 31 -5.53 -4.46 1.19
N LEU A 32 -5.45 -5.36 0.21
CA LEU A 32 -6.52 -5.57 -0.78
C LEU A 32 -7.84 -5.99 -0.10
N GLU A 33 -7.78 -6.87 0.89
CA GLU A 33 -8.95 -7.28 1.66
C GLU A 33 -9.56 -6.09 2.43
N MET A 34 -8.74 -5.31 3.13
CA MET A 34 -9.21 -4.14 3.88
C MET A 34 -9.78 -3.05 2.95
N LEU A 35 -9.23 -2.89 1.75
CA LEU A 35 -9.75 -2.01 0.70
C LEU A 35 -11.17 -2.46 0.28
N GLU A 36 -11.37 -3.75 0.00
CA GLU A 36 -12.70 -4.27 -0.38
C GLU A 36 -13.70 -4.19 0.78
N GLN A 37 -13.28 -4.52 2.00
CA GLN A 37 -14.11 -4.37 3.20
C GLN A 37 -14.55 -2.92 3.42
N SER A 38 -13.66 -1.95 3.18
CA SER A 38 -13.97 -0.53 3.32
C SER A 38 -15.05 -0.09 2.33
N LYS A 39 -14.99 -0.59 1.10
CA LYS A 39 -15.99 -0.33 0.06
C LYS A 39 -17.34 -0.92 0.45
N HIS A 40 -17.38 -2.17 0.90
CA HIS A 40 -18.61 -2.83 1.29
C HIS A 40 -19.29 -2.15 2.49
N GLN A 41 -18.53 -1.80 3.54
CA GLN A 41 -19.05 -1.08 4.71
C GLN A 41 -19.62 0.30 4.32
N LEU A 42 -18.94 1.01 3.43
CA LEU A 42 -19.41 2.29 2.92
C LEU A 42 -20.73 2.16 2.16
N GLU A 43 -20.88 1.14 1.31
CA GLU A 43 -22.14 0.87 0.58
C GLU A 43 -23.29 0.64 1.56
N ILE A 44 -23.09 -0.18 2.59
CA ILE A 44 -24.08 -0.41 3.65
C ILE A 44 -24.47 0.90 4.35
N LEU A 45 -23.48 1.72 4.73
CA LEU A 45 -23.72 3.01 5.39
C LEU A 45 -24.49 3.99 4.50
N LEU A 46 -24.18 4.03 3.20
CA LEU A 46 -24.89 4.87 2.23
C LEU A 46 -26.34 4.42 2.04
N HIS A 47 -26.60 3.11 1.98
CA HIS A 47 -27.96 2.56 1.85
C HIS A 47 -28.80 2.71 3.12
N SER A 48 -28.19 2.86 4.30
CA SER A 48 -28.90 3.05 5.57
C SER A 48 -29.68 4.38 5.65
N GLY A 49 -29.36 5.36 4.79
CA GLY A 49 -29.99 6.67 4.76
C GLY A 49 -29.68 7.60 5.94
N LYS A 50 -29.10 7.08 7.03
CA LYS A 50 -28.83 7.80 8.29
C LYS A 50 -27.81 8.94 8.14
N TYR A 51 -26.94 8.84 7.14
CA TYR A 51 -25.70 9.63 7.05
C TYR A 51 -25.57 10.39 5.72
N HIS A 52 -26.69 10.66 5.05
CA HIS A 52 -26.74 11.44 3.80
C HIS A 52 -26.24 12.88 3.90
N SER A 53 -25.94 13.37 5.10
CA SER A 53 -25.15 14.59 5.28
C SER A 53 -23.85 14.51 4.47
N THR A 54 -23.35 15.66 4.02
CA THR A 54 -22.28 15.84 3.02
C THR A 54 -20.98 15.02 3.23
N LEU A 55 -20.76 14.46 4.42
CA LEU A 55 -19.59 13.66 4.77
C LEU A 55 -19.46 12.37 3.95
N LEU A 56 -20.49 11.51 3.91
CA LEU A 56 -20.38 10.19 3.26
C LEU A 56 -20.20 10.27 1.73
N PRO A 57 -20.90 11.17 0.99
CA PRO A 57 -20.67 11.30 -0.45
C PRO A 57 -19.27 11.81 -0.82
N GLN A 58 -18.69 12.71 0.00
CA GLN A 58 -17.32 13.17 -0.23
C GLN A 58 -16.30 12.06 0.08
N LEU A 59 -16.54 11.33 1.16
CA LEU A 59 -15.72 10.18 1.56
C LEU A 59 -15.80 9.05 0.52
N SER A 60 -16.97 8.78 -0.05
CA SER A 60 -17.17 7.69 -0.99
C SER A 60 -16.38 7.87 -2.27
N ARG A 61 -16.44 9.07 -2.87
CA ARG A 61 -15.65 9.41 -4.06
C ARG A 61 -14.17 9.25 -3.78
N ARG A 62 -13.70 9.69 -2.60
CA ARG A 62 -12.28 9.62 -2.27
C ARG A 62 -11.82 8.19 -2.02
N LEU A 63 -12.59 7.41 -1.27
CA LEU A 63 -12.28 6.02 -0.99
C LEU A 63 -12.23 5.18 -2.26
N PHE A 64 -13.16 5.40 -3.20
CA PHE A 64 -13.16 4.71 -4.48
C PHE A 64 -11.87 4.97 -5.28
N GLN A 65 -11.39 6.21 -5.29
CA GLN A 65 -10.12 6.55 -5.93
C GLN A 65 -8.94 5.86 -5.26
N ILE A 66 -8.86 5.90 -3.93
CA ILE A 66 -7.79 5.23 -3.16
C ILE A 66 -7.79 3.73 -3.41
N ASN A 67 -8.96 3.07 -3.34
CA ASN A 67 -9.12 1.65 -3.63
C ASN A 67 -8.62 1.29 -5.03
N LYS A 68 -9.02 2.08 -6.04
CA LYS A 68 -8.62 1.85 -7.42
C LYS A 68 -7.11 2.04 -7.61
N GLU A 69 -6.57 3.16 -7.16
CA GLU A 69 -5.16 3.52 -7.38
C GLU A 69 -4.21 2.56 -6.66
N ILE A 70 -4.46 2.27 -5.39
CA ILE A 70 -3.62 1.34 -4.61
C ILE A 70 -3.78 -0.08 -5.13
N GLY A 71 -5.01 -0.53 -5.40
CA GLY A 71 -5.26 -1.86 -5.93
C GLY A 71 -4.60 -2.09 -7.29
N GLN A 72 -4.60 -1.08 -8.17
CA GLN A 72 -3.91 -1.15 -9.46
C GLN A 72 -2.39 -1.19 -9.29
N TYR A 73 -1.84 -0.38 -8.38
CA TYR A 73 -0.41 -0.34 -8.12
C TYR A 73 0.12 -1.66 -7.51
N ILE A 74 -0.59 -2.22 -6.52
CA ILE A 74 -0.27 -3.53 -5.94
C ILE A 74 -0.20 -4.63 -7.02
N ARG A 75 -1.13 -4.62 -7.98
CA ARG A 75 -1.11 -5.57 -9.10
C ARG A 75 0.10 -5.33 -10.01
N ALA A 76 0.39 -4.07 -10.35
CA ALA A 76 1.54 -3.74 -11.16
C ALA A 76 2.87 -4.19 -10.51
N GLU A 77 2.96 -4.09 -9.18
CA GLU A 77 4.11 -4.59 -8.45
C GLU A 77 4.24 -6.12 -8.50
N GLN A 78 3.13 -6.82 -8.31
CA GLN A 78 3.11 -8.29 -8.35
C GLN A 78 3.42 -8.84 -9.75
N GLU A 79 2.91 -8.19 -10.80
CA GLU A 79 2.99 -8.66 -12.18
C GLU A 79 4.26 -8.21 -12.90
N TYR A 80 4.77 -7.01 -12.59
CA TYR A 80 5.87 -6.40 -13.34
C TYR A 80 7.08 -6.06 -12.44
N PHE A 81 6.89 -5.28 -11.37
CA PHE A 81 8.04 -4.70 -10.66
C PHE A 81 8.81 -5.74 -9.86
N PHE A 82 8.13 -6.57 -9.07
CA PHE A 82 8.81 -7.60 -8.26
C PHE A 82 9.44 -8.70 -9.12
N PRO A 83 8.81 -9.21 -10.18
CA PRO A 83 9.49 -10.10 -11.12
C PRO A 83 10.73 -9.48 -11.76
N TYR A 84 10.69 -8.19 -12.12
CA TYR A 84 11.84 -7.45 -12.66
C TYR A 84 12.99 -7.36 -11.65
N LEU A 85 12.70 -6.90 -10.43
CA LEU A 85 13.69 -6.77 -9.34
C LEU A 85 14.37 -8.11 -8.99
N LYS A 86 13.61 -9.20 -9.01
CA LYS A 86 14.14 -10.55 -8.76
C LYS A 86 15.09 -11.01 -9.87
N LYS A 87 14.76 -10.74 -11.14
CA LYS A 87 15.62 -11.09 -12.28
C LYS A 87 16.95 -10.33 -12.25
N GLN A 88 16.92 -9.03 -11.92
CA GLN A 88 18.13 -8.22 -11.79
C GLN A 88 19.06 -8.68 -10.69
N SER A 89 18.53 -9.15 -9.54
CA SER A 89 19.40 -9.66 -8.47
C SER A 89 20.25 -10.87 -8.88
N ASN A 90 19.90 -11.53 -9.98
CA ASN A 90 20.56 -12.72 -10.52
C ASN A 90 21.44 -12.44 -11.75
N GLN A 91 21.49 -11.21 -12.27
CA GLN A 91 22.24 -10.87 -13.48
C GLN A 91 23.20 -9.71 -13.21
N GLU A 92 24.49 -9.92 -13.50
CA GLU A 92 25.53 -8.89 -13.42
C GLU A 92 25.76 -8.25 -14.80
N SER A 93 24.84 -7.43 -15.35
CA SER A 93 25.26 -6.53 -16.44
C SER A 93 24.30 -5.38 -16.81
N ALA A 94 24.97 -4.24 -17.02
CA ALA A 94 24.79 -3.25 -18.09
C ALA A 94 23.89 -2.01 -17.86
N CYS A 95 24.41 -0.91 -18.38
CA CYS A 95 23.98 0.49 -18.27
C CYS A 95 22.48 0.77 -18.52
N ASP A 96 21.76 -0.07 -19.27
CA ASP A 96 20.32 0.07 -19.49
C ASP A 96 19.50 -0.24 -18.23
N GLU A 97 20.02 -1.10 -17.35
CA GLU A 97 19.42 -1.39 -16.04
C GLU A 97 19.46 -0.18 -15.09
N TYR A 98 20.46 0.69 -15.25
CA TYR A 98 20.60 1.92 -14.46
C TYR A 98 19.44 2.89 -14.71
N ILE A 99 19.15 3.15 -16.00
CA ILE A 99 18.09 4.09 -16.40
C ILE A 99 16.73 3.53 -15.97
N LEU A 100 16.50 2.23 -16.16
CA LEU A 100 15.26 1.60 -15.77
C LEU A 100 15.06 1.57 -14.25
N ASN A 101 16.13 1.33 -13.47
CA ASN A 101 16.08 1.36 -12.00
C ASN A 101 15.80 2.75 -11.45
N THR A 102 16.39 3.78 -12.07
CA THR A 102 16.14 5.18 -11.69
C THR A 102 14.69 5.55 -11.98
N HIS A 103 14.19 5.26 -13.18
CA HIS A 103 12.80 5.50 -13.55
C HIS A 103 11.82 4.71 -12.67
N LEU A 104 12.14 3.46 -12.33
CA LEU A 104 11.33 2.64 -11.42
C LEU A 104 11.29 3.26 -10.02
N LEU A 105 12.43 3.68 -9.48
CA LEU A 105 12.50 4.34 -8.18
C LEU A 105 11.68 5.64 -8.15
N GLU A 106 11.82 6.49 -9.16
CA GLU A 106 11.05 7.72 -9.31
C GLU A 106 9.55 7.42 -9.37
N THR A 107 9.15 6.44 -10.20
CA THR A 107 7.75 6.01 -10.30
C THR A 107 7.20 5.54 -8.95
N MET A 108 7.94 4.70 -8.21
CA MET A 108 7.51 4.22 -6.89
C MET A 108 7.38 5.38 -5.89
N GLN A 109 8.33 6.33 -5.90
CA GLN A 109 8.30 7.49 -5.02
C GLN A 109 7.10 8.40 -5.32
N GLU A 110 6.88 8.71 -6.59
CA GLU A 110 5.74 9.52 -7.03
C GLU A 110 4.41 8.89 -6.63
N LYS A 111 4.27 7.57 -6.80
CA LYS A 111 3.06 6.84 -6.39
C LYS A 111 2.86 6.87 -4.88
N HIS A 112 3.90 6.66 -4.09
CA HIS A 112 3.83 6.76 -2.62
C HIS A 112 3.44 8.17 -2.14
N ASP A 113 3.94 9.21 -2.80
CA ASP A 113 3.55 10.58 -2.50
C ASP A 113 2.08 10.86 -2.84
N LEU A 114 1.60 10.34 -3.96
CA LEU A 114 0.18 10.42 -4.34
C LEU A 114 -0.71 9.70 -3.31
N PHE A 115 -0.35 8.48 -2.90
CA PHE A 115 -1.09 7.74 -1.87
C PHE A 115 -1.08 8.47 -0.53
N THR A 116 0.06 9.02 -0.12
CA THR A 116 0.18 9.78 1.12
C THR A 116 -0.72 11.02 1.09
N LYS A 117 -0.72 11.78 -0.01
CA LYS A 117 -1.62 12.92 -0.21
C LYS A 117 -3.08 12.48 -0.17
N ALA A 118 -3.41 11.33 -0.76
CA ALA A 118 -4.77 10.82 -0.79
C ALA A 118 -5.29 10.40 0.59
N LEU A 119 -4.48 9.66 1.34
CA LEU A 119 -4.78 9.26 2.70
C LEU A 119 -4.90 10.48 3.63
N HIS A 120 -4.04 11.49 3.46
CA HIS A 120 -4.12 12.73 4.23
C HIS A 120 -5.42 13.51 3.95
N GLN A 121 -5.86 13.56 2.70
CA GLN A 121 -7.15 14.17 2.34
C GLN A 121 -8.33 13.37 2.91
N GLN A 122 -8.30 12.04 2.84
CA GLN A 122 -9.30 11.19 3.49
C GLN A 122 -9.37 11.49 4.99
N ARG A 123 -8.22 11.54 5.66
CA ARG A 123 -8.10 11.87 7.08
C ARG A 123 -8.76 13.22 7.42
N LYS A 124 -8.60 14.24 6.57
CA LYS A 124 -9.27 15.54 6.75
C LYS A 124 -10.79 15.43 6.65
N ILE A 125 -11.30 14.67 5.67
CA ILE A 125 -12.75 14.46 5.49
C ILE A 125 -13.35 13.84 6.76
N VAL A 126 -12.70 12.83 7.33
CA VAL A 126 -13.16 12.15 8.55
C VAL A 126 -12.71 12.83 9.85
N ASN A 127 -12.31 14.11 9.78
CA ASN A 127 -11.87 14.92 10.92
C ASN A 127 -10.84 14.19 11.82
N ASN A 128 -9.74 13.72 11.22
CA ASN A 128 -8.66 13.00 11.90
C ASN A 128 -9.09 11.72 12.62
N TYR A 129 -10.11 11.03 12.10
CA TYR A 129 -10.70 9.82 12.71
C TYR A 129 -11.24 10.06 14.12
N MET A 130 -11.58 11.31 14.47
CA MET A 130 -12.18 11.62 15.75
C MET A 130 -13.59 11.02 15.83
N ILE A 131 -13.74 10.02 16.68
CA ILE A 131 -15.03 9.40 16.97
C ILE A 131 -15.84 10.30 17.90
N LYS A 132 -17.04 10.67 17.46
CA LYS A 132 -17.99 11.39 18.31
C LYS A 132 -18.89 10.41 19.09
N LYS A 133 -19.36 10.82 20.27
CA LYS A 133 -20.15 9.97 21.17
C LYS A 133 -21.52 9.62 20.58
N ASP A 134 -22.11 10.54 19.83
CA ASP A 134 -23.43 10.48 19.19
C ASP A 134 -23.48 9.60 17.92
N TRP A 135 -22.33 9.16 17.39
CA TRP A 135 -22.31 8.26 16.24
C TRP A 135 -22.76 6.85 16.62
N ASP A 136 -23.49 6.18 15.72
CA ASP A 136 -23.82 4.78 15.91
C ASP A 136 -22.59 3.87 15.79
N THR A 137 -22.73 2.64 16.26
CA THR A 137 -21.66 1.64 16.30
C THR A 137 -21.11 1.34 14.91
N ASP A 138 -21.96 1.34 13.88
CA ASP A 138 -21.57 1.02 12.51
C ASP A 138 -20.63 2.09 11.94
N LEU A 139 -20.99 3.37 12.10
CA LEU A 139 -20.12 4.47 11.69
C LEU A 139 -18.81 4.49 12.49
N LYS A 140 -18.85 4.25 13.80
CA LYS A 140 -17.64 4.15 14.64
C LYS A 140 -16.69 3.06 14.14
N ASN A 141 -17.23 1.87 13.84
CA ASN A 141 -16.47 0.74 13.32
C ASN A 141 -15.85 1.07 11.96
N TYR A 142 -16.61 1.69 11.07
CA TYR A 142 -16.12 2.08 9.74
C TYR A 142 -14.99 3.12 9.82
N ILE A 143 -15.12 4.15 10.66
CA ILE A 143 -14.05 5.14 10.86
C ILE A 143 -12.78 4.50 11.45
N ASN A 144 -12.94 3.55 12.38
CA ASN A 144 -11.82 2.78 12.91
C ASN A 144 -11.16 1.90 11.83
N HIS A 145 -11.96 1.25 10.98
CA HIS A 145 -11.47 0.47 9.85
C HIS A 145 -10.61 1.32 8.90
N LEU A 146 -11.08 2.53 8.57
CA LEU A 146 -10.31 3.47 7.73
C LEU A 146 -8.98 3.90 8.37
N PHE A 147 -8.98 4.11 9.69
CA PHE A 147 -7.75 4.41 10.42
C PHE A 147 -6.74 3.26 10.33
N LEU A 148 -7.19 2.02 10.57
CA LEU A 148 -6.34 0.84 10.49
C LEU A 148 -5.81 0.60 9.08
N LEU A 149 -6.67 0.79 8.07
CA LEU A 149 -6.30 0.71 6.65
C LEU A 149 -5.18 1.72 6.32
N GLU A 150 -5.35 2.99 6.71
CA GLU A 150 -4.30 4.00 6.50
C GLU A 150 -2.97 3.59 7.16
N LYS A 151 -3.02 3.08 8.39
CA LYS A 151 -1.82 2.61 9.09
C LYS A 151 -1.14 1.44 8.38
N LYS A 152 -1.92 0.49 7.85
CA LYS A 152 -1.38 -0.64 7.09
C LYS A 152 -0.74 -0.21 5.79
N ILE A 153 -1.36 0.71 5.04
CA ILE A 153 -0.80 1.25 3.81
C ILE A 153 0.51 2.02 4.10
N GLN A 154 0.52 2.87 5.13
CA GLN A 154 1.74 3.59 5.54
C GLN A 154 2.86 2.63 5.95
N SER A 155 2.55 1.59 6.72
CA SER A 155 3.53 0.59 7.12
C SER A 155 4.11 -0.17 5.93
N TRP A 156 3.30 -0.47 4.91
CA TRP A 156 3.75 -1.14 3.69
C TRP A 156 4.66 -0.23 2.85
N MET A 157 4.28 1.02 2.61
CA MET A 157 5.12 1.98 1.87
C MET A 157 6.47 2.22 2.58
N GLU A 158 6.48 2.29 3.91
CA GLU A 158 7.73 2.40 4.69
C GLU A 158 8.60 1.15 4.59
N LEU A 159 7.99 -0.03 4.55
CA LEU A 159 8.72 -1.29 4.35
C LEU A 159 9.41 -1.29 2.98
N GLU A 160 8.69 -0.90 1.92
CA GLU A 160 9.25 -0.79 0.58
C GLU A 160 10.37 0.23 0.49
N ARG A 161 10.18 1.42 1.07
CA ARG A 161 11.22 2.46 1.12
C ARG A 161 12.48 1.96 1.83
N LYS A 162 12.33 1.21 2.92
CA LYS A 162 13.47 0.72 3.71
C LYS A 162 14.14 -0.49 3.07
N LYS A 163 13.39 -1.33 2.37
CA LYS A 163 13.88 -2.61 1.87
C LYS A 163 14.19 -2.59 0.39
N LEU A 164 13.37 -1.98 -0.46
CA LEU A 164 13.52 -2.03 -1.91
C LEU A 164 14.36 -0.87 -2.45
N TYR A 165 14.13 0.37 -1.97
CA TYR A 165 14.81 1.55 -2.51
C TYR A 165 16.34 1.48 -2.38
N PRO A 166 16.93 0.96 -1.28
CA PRO A 166 18.39 0.85 -1.19
C PRO A 166 19.01 -0.05 -2.27
N TYR A 167 18.27 -1.04 -2.81
CA TYR A 167 18.76 -1.86 -3.91
C TYR A 167 18.75 -1.10 -5.22
N LEU A 168 17.69 -0.32 -5.47
CA LEU A 168 17.58 0.56 -6.63
C LEU A 168 18.63 1.69 -6.61
N ILE A 169 19.05 2.16 -5.43
CA ILE A 169 20.08 3.19 -5.26
C ILE A 169 21.51 2.60 -5.28
N LYS A 170 21.70 1.36 -4.81
CA LYS A 170 23.03 0.73 -4.85
C LYS A 170 23.44 0.34 -6.27
N THR A 171 22.49 -0.01 -7.13
CA THR A 171 22.74 -0.19 -8.56
C THR A 171 23.04 1.13 -9.27
N THR A 172 22.56 2.29 -8.76
CA THR A 172 22.92 3.59 -9.34
C THR A 172 24.35 4.05 -8.99
N ARG A 173 24.83 3.81 -7.76
CA ARG A 173 26.19 4.22 -7.34
C ARG A 173 27.35 3.36 -7.84
N LYS A 174 27.10 2.15 -8.38
CA LYS A 174 28.16 1.28 -8.91
C LYS A 174 28.71 1.74 -10.28
N HIS A 175 28.10 2.76 -10.88
CA HIS A 175 28.44 3.27 -12.21
C HIS A 175 28.93 4.73 -12.20
N GLU A 176 29.18 5.33 -11.02
CA GLU A 176 29.97 6.56 -10.85
C GLU A 176 31.43 6.23 -10.53
#